data_AF-B9DXK5-F1
#
_entry.id   AF-B9DXK5-F1
#
_cell.length_a   1.000
_cell.length_b   1.000
_cell.length_c   1.000
_cell.angle_alpha   90.00
_cell.angle_beta   90.00
_cell.angle_gamma   90.00
#
_symmetry.space_group_name_H-M   'P 1'
#
loop_
_entity.id
_entity.type
_entity.pdbx_description
1 polymer ?
#
loop_
_entity_poly.entity_id
_entity_poly.type
_entity_poly.pdbx_seq_one_letter_code
_entity_poly.pdbx_strand_id
1 'polypeptide(L)'
;MKKYILFLMIACCFVFVLTGCTKDEIVNHYNEALQEAGDDNLTKDSKLQGKRSFGSDSYVGNYSADYDSFTGTETLFGGTALERNDGNEIKVTCTLNITDGTAKVVFKSGTDDPQVLIESSGDYSETIELPSASNYIAVEGDGFTGSVELEIK
;
A
#
# COMPACT_ATOMS: atom_id res chain seq x y z
N MET A 1 31.03 -38.05 -7.49
CA MET A 1 30.05 -36.98 -7.81
C MET A 1 28.69 -37.22 -7.17
N LYS A 2 27.95 -38.30 -7.51
CA LYS A 2 26.62 -38.60 -6.91
C LYS A 2 26.59 -38.70 -5.37
N LYS A 3 27.64 -39.27 -4.74
CA LYS A 3 27.74 -39.39 -3.26
C LYS A 3 27.91 -38.05 -2.53
N TYR A 4 28.62 -37.09 -3.15
CA TYR A 4 28.81 -35.76 -2.56
C TYR A 4 27.58 -34.87 -2.74
N ILE A 5 26.85 -35.03 -3.84
CA ILE A 5 25.55 -34.37 -4.07
C ILE A 5 24.51 -34.86 -3.05
N LEU A 6 24.44 -36.18 -2.81
CA LEU A 6 23.55 -36.75 -1.82
C LEU A 6 23.93 -36.30 -0.39
N PHE A 7 25.22 -36.25 -0.07
CA PHE A 7 25.70 -35.76 1.23
C PHE A 7 25.43 -34.27 1.41
N LEU A 8 25.55 -33.45 0.36
CA LEU A 8 25.21 -32.03 0.38
C LEU A 8 23.69 -31.81 0.54
N MET A 9 22.86 -32.61 -0.15
CA MET A 9 21.40 -32.59 0.01
C MET A 9 20.99 -32.95 1.44
N ILE A 10 21.57 -34.03 1.99
CA ILE A 10 21.30 -34.47 3.36
C ILE A 10 21.81 -33.43 4.37
N ALA A 11 22.99 -32.85 4.15
CA ALA A 11 23.53 -31.79 5.01
C ALA A 11 22.63 -30.54 4.98
N CYS A 12 22.20 -30.08 3.79
CA CYS A 12 21.21 -29.01 3.65
C CYS A 12 19.90 -29.34 4.38
N CYS A 13 19.36 -30.55 4.20
CA CYS A 13 18.17 -31.00 4.91
C CYS A 13 18.37 -30.97 6.43
N PHE A 14 19.54 -31.35 6.95
CA PHE A 14 19.87 -31.31 8.38
C PHE A 14 19.99 -29.88 8.95
N VAL A 15 20.41 -28.89 8.16
CA VAL A 15 20.39 -27.47 8.59
C VAL A 15 18.95 -27.00 8.83
N PHE A 16 17.99 -27.45 8.02
CA PHE A 16 16.57 -27.12 8.22
C PHE A 16 15.92 -27.82 9.42
N VAL A 17 16.47 -28.94 9.92
CA VAL A 17 15.91 -29.63 11.12
C VAL A 17 16.37 -29.02 12.44
N LEU A 18 17.46 -28.22 12.44
CA LEU A 18 18.04 -27.63 13.65
C LEU A 18 17.55 -26.21 13.95
N THR A 19 16.94 -25.54 12.98
CA THR A 19 16.18 -24.30 13.19
C THR A 19 14.71 -24.67 13.25
N GLY A 20 14.26 -25.15 14.40
CA GLY A 20 12.83 -25.37 14.65
C GLY A 20 12.11 -24.04 14.68
N CYS A 21 11.88 -23.42 13.52
CA CYS A 21 11.05 -22.25 13.41
C CYS A 21 9.65 -22.63 13.91
N THR A 22 9.15 -21.85 14.85
CA THR A 22 7.77 -21.99 15.28
C THR A 22 6.84 -21.69 14.11
N LYS A 23 5.61 -22.19 14.18
CA LYS A 23 4.57 -21.83 13.21
C LYS A 23 4.45 -20.30 13.09
N ASP A 24 4.53 -19.60 14.21
CA ASP A 24 4.36 -18.15 14.28
C ASP A 24 5.52 -17.42 13.59
N GLU A 25 6.77 -17.89 13.75
CA GLU A 25 7.92 -17.34 13.03
C GLU A 25 7.79 -17.50 11.51
N ILE A 26 7.27 -18.63 11.04
CA ILE A 26 7.05 -18.86 9.60
C ILE A 26 5.97 -17.91 9.06
N VAL A 27 4.87 -17.73 9.81
CA VAL A 27 3.79 -16.80 9.45
C VAL A 27 4.31 -15.37 9.41
N ASN A 28 5.14 -14.97 10.37
CA ASN A 28 5.71 -13.63 10.42
C ASN A 28 6.62 -13.35 9.21
N HIS A 29 7.56 -14.25 8.90
CA HIS A 29 8.42 -14.09 7.72
C HIS A 29 7.61 -14.03 6.41
N TYR A 30 6.54 -14.82 6.31
CA TYR A 30 5.64 -14.77 5.17
C TYR A 30 4.91 -13.42 5.09
N ASN A 31 4.41 -12.90 6.21
CA ASN A 31 3.74 -11.61 6.28
C ASN A 31 4.69 -10.44 5.93
N GLU A 32 5.94 -10.48 6.39
CA GLU A 32 6.98 -9.50 6.02
C GLU A 32 7.24 -9.50 4.51
N ALA A 33 7.37 -10.68 3.89
CA ALA A 33 7.58 -10.80 2.46
C ALA A 33 6.38 -10.27 1.64
N LEU A 34 5.14 -10.45 2.14
CA LEU A 34 3.95 -9.88 1.52
C LEU A 34 3.93 -8.36 1.59
N GLN A 35 4.32 -7.79 2.73
CA GLN A 35 4.36 -6.34 2.93
C GLN A 35 5.39 -5.69 2.00
N GLU A 36 6.60 -6.25 1.89
CA GLU A 36 7.63 -5.77 0.97
C GLU A 36 7.16 -5.78 -0.49
N ALA A 37 6.53 -6.87 -0.94
CA ALA A 37 5.97 -6.95 -2.29
C ALA A 37 4.76 -6.03 -2.48
N GLY A 38 4.01 -5.75 -1.41
CA GLY A 38 2.86 -4.85 -1.42
C GLY A 38 3.27 -3.39 -1.60
N ASP A 39 4.36 -2.97 -0.97
CA ASP A 39 4.90 -1.61 -1.05
C ASP A 39 5.42 -1.28 -2.47
N ASP A 40 5.87 -2.28 -3.23
CA ASP A 40 6.30 -2.12 -4.62
C ASP A 40 5.16 -1.66 -5.57
N ASN A 41 3.89 -1.82 -5.17
CA ASN A 41 2.74 -1.30 -5.92
C ASN A 41 2.51 0.20 -5.70
N LEU A 42 3.21 0.83 -4.75
CA LEU A 42 3.14 2.26 -4.53
C LEU A 42 3.84 3.02 -5.66
N THR A 43 3.26 4.16 -6.04
CA THR A 43 3.93 5.06 -6.97
C THR A 43 5.20 5.59 -6.32
N LYS A 44 6.34 5.43 -6.99
CA LYS A 44 7.64 5.91 -6.48
C LYS A 44 7.59 7.43 -6.29
N ASP A 45 8.17 7.94 -5.21
CA ASP A 45 8.17 9.38 -4.90
C ASP A 45 8.71 10.23 -6.06
N SER A 46 9.71 9.71 -6.79
CA SER A 46 10.29 10.39 -7.97
C SER A 46 9.32 10.52 -9.16
N LYS A 47 8.18 9.84 -9.12
CA LYS A 47 7.13 9.86 -10.14
C LYS A 47 5.86 10.57 -9.66
N LEU A 48 5.78 10.91 -8.37
CA LEU A 48 4.65 11.64 -7.82
C LEU A 48 4.65 13.08 -8.32
N GLN A 49 3.46 13.65 -8.56
CA GLN A 49 3.29 15.08 -8.78
C GLN A 49 3.53 15.88 -7.49
N GLY A 50 3.16 15.29 -6.35
CA GLY A 50 3.27 15.90 -5.04
C GLY A 50 4.38 15.36 -4.15
N LYS A 51 4.28 15.72 -2.87
CA LYS A 51 5.17 15.24 -1.81
C LYS A 51 4.39 14.29 -0.91
N ARG A 52 4.93 13.09 -0.74
CA ARG A 52 4.47 12.09 0.23
C ARG A 52 5.43 12.00 1.40
N SER A 53 4.89 11.78 2.60
CA SER A 53 5.64 11.33 3.77
C SER A 53 4.88 10.21 4.45
N PHE A 54 5.53 9.06 4.65
CA PHE A 54 4.96 7.95 5.41
C PHE A 54 4.96 8.23 6.93
N GLY A 55 4.00 7.61 7.62
CA GLY A 55 3.90 7.61 9.08
C GLY A 55 4.62 6.41 9.69
N SER A 56 3.94 5.63 10.53
CA SER A 56 4.48 4.42 11.15
C SER A 56 4.70 3.28 10.15
N ASP A 57 3.91 3.23 9.08
CA ASP A 57 4.01 2.24 7.99
C ASP A 57 3.59 2.85 6.63
N SER A 58 3.47 2.00 5.60
CA SER A 58 3.10 2.39 4.25
C SER A 58 1.62 2.75 4.06
N TYR A 59 0.74 2.47 5.03
CA TYR A 59 -0.69 2.76 5.00
C TYR A 59 -1.02 4.16 5.50
N VAL A 60 -0.18 4.75 6.36
CA VAL A 60 -0.41 6.04 7.01
C VAL A 60 0.58 7.10 6.57
N GLY A 61 0.21 8.37 6.67
CA GLY A 61 1.09 9.49 6.30
C GLY A 61 0.35 10.69 5.74
N ASN A 62 1.10 11.54 5.04
CA ASN A 62 0.59 12.76 4.41
C ASN A 62 1.00 12.82 2.95
N TYR A 63 0.10 13.34 2.11
CA TYR A 63 0.36 13.65 0.71
C TYR A 63 -0.22 15.00 0.35
N SER A 64 0.53 15.81 -0.38
CA SER A 64 0.07 17.11 -0.90
C SER A 64 0.62 17.32 -2.30
N ALA A 65 -0.25 17.68 -3.23
CA ALA A 65 0.07 17.86 -4.64
C ALA A 65 -0.78 18.96 -5.28
N ASP A 66 -0.14 19.72 -6.17
CA ASP A 66 -0.81 20.53 -7.18
C ASP A 66 -0.63 19.83 -8.54
N TYR A 67 -1.73 19.60 -9.25
CA TYR A 67 -1.76 18.93 -10.54
C TYR A 67 -2.01 19.96 -11.65
N ASP A 68 -1.33 19.76 -12.78
CA ASP A 68 -1.54 20.50 -14.02
C ASP A 68 -1.77 19.51 -15.17
N SER A 69 -3.01 19.45 -15.66
CA SER A 69 -3.43 18.59 -16.79
C SER A 69 -3.03 17.11 -16.64
N PHE A 70 -3.09 16.57 -15.42
CA PHE A 70 -2.67 15.22 -15.10
C PHE A 70 -3.70 14.16 -15.56
N THR A 71 -3.23 13.16 -16.31
CA THR A 71 -3.99 11.95 -16.63
C THR A 71 -3.21 10.73 -16.16
N GLY A 72 -3.79 9.93 -15.27
CA GLY A 72 -3.16 8.73 -14.74
C GLY A 72 -3.63 8.36 -13.34
N THR A 73 -2.81 7.56 -12.66
CA THR A 73 -3.05 7.09 -11.31
C THR A 73 -1.79 7.22 -10.47
N GLU A 74 -1.91 7.75 -9.27
CA GLU A 74 -0.88 7.74 -8.24
C GLU A 74 -1.35 6.91 -7.05
N THR A 75 -0.73 5.75 -6.84
CA THR A 75 -0.96 4.91 -5.66
C THR A 75 -0.12 5.44 -4.51
N LEU A 76 -0.78 6.05 -3.52
CA LEU A 76 -0.13 6.89 -2.50
C LEU A 76 0.19 6.12 -1.23
N PHE A 77 -0.74 5.35 -0.71
CA PHE A 77 -0.59 4.63 0.54
C PHE A 77 -1.17 3.24 0.39
N GLY A 78 -0.70 2.31 1.21
CA GLY A 78 -1.18 0.95 1.24
C GLY A 78 -0.09 -0.09 1.10
N GLY A 79 -0.52 -1.34 1.07
CA GLY A 79 0.34 -2.50 1.04
C GLY A 79 -0.46 -3.78 1.06
N THR A 80 0.22 -4.91 1.25
CA THR A 80 -0.42 -6.22 1.42
C THR A 80 0.03 -6.83 2.74
N ALA A 81 -0.90 -7.10 3.64
CA ALA A 81 -0.60 -7.71 4.92
C ALA A 81 -1.64 -8.78 5.28
N LEU A 82 -1.17 -9.86 5.89
CA LEU A 82 -2.03 -10.83 6.58
C LEU A 82 -2.56 -10.20 7.88
N GLU A 83 -1.65 -9.61 8.65
CA GLU A 83 -1.90 -8.85 9.87
C GLU A 83 -1.06 -7.57 9.84
N ARG A 84 -1.70 -6.41 10.11
CA ARG A 84 -1.03 -5.12 10.25
C ARG A 84 -0.82 -4.82 11.74
N ASN A 85 0.42 -4.45 12.11
CA ASN A 85 0.80 -4.26 13.52
C ASN A 85 0.01 -3.16 14.23
N ASP A 86 -0.28 -2.06 13.53
CA ASP A 86 -1.01 -0.90 14.07
C ASP A 86 -2.54 -1.06 14.00
N GLY A 87 -3.02 -2.29 13.74
CA GLY A 87 -4.44 -2.59 13.52
C GLY A 87 -4.89 -2.34 12.09
N ASN A 88 -6.13 -2.72 11.79
CA ASN A 88 -6.68 -2.67 10.43
C ASN A 88 -7.55 -1.43 10.19
N GLU A 89 -7.74 -0.55 11.17
CA GLU A 89 -8.45 0.72 10.94
C GLU A 89 -7.46 1.81 10.51
N ILE A 90 -7.83 2.57 9.49
CA ILE A 90 -7.16 3.83 9.13
C ILE A 90 -8.19 4.95 9.06
N LYS A 91 -7.80 6.15 9.48
CA LYS A 91 -8.62 7.36 9.29
C LYS A 91 -8.08 8.17 8.14
N VAL A 92 -8.89 8.32 7.09
CA VAL A 92 -8.56 9.10 5.90
C VAL A 92 -9.22 10.46 5.98
N THR A 93 -8.43 11.53 5.86
CA THR A 93 -8.90 12.90 5.68
C THR A 93 -8.36 13.43 4.36
N CYS A 94 -9.21 13.98 3.52
CA CYS A 94 -8.82 14.49 2.20
C CYS A 94 -9.51 15.81 1.90
N THR A 95 -8.77 16.76 1.33
CA THR A 95 -9.29 17.94 0.65
C THR A 95 -8.94 17.81 -0.82
N LEU A 96 -9.96 17.78 -1.69
CA LEU A 96 -9.81 17.75 -3.13
C LEU A 96 -10.29 19.08 -3.70
N ASN A 97 -9.51 19.70 -4.57
CA ASN A 97 -9.94 20.88 -5.33
C ASN A 97 -9.74 20.61 -6.81
N ILE A 98 -10.82 20.59 -7.57
CA ILE A 98 -10.80 20.44 -9.03
C ILE A 98 -11.09 21.78 -9.68
N THR A 99 -10.17 22.24 -10.52
CA THR A 99 -10.32 23.47 -11.32
C THR A 99 -10.65 23.14 -12.78
N ASP A 100 -10.07 22.06 -13.32
CA ASP A 100 -10.39 21.53 -14.65
C ASP A 100 -10.19 20.00 -14.70
N GLY A 101 -10.83 19.35 -15.69
CA GLY A 101 -10.80 17.90 -15.85
C GLY A 101 -11.59 17.15 -14.78
N THR A 102 -11.21 15.89 -14.52
CA THR A 102 -11.82 15.06 -13.48
C THR A 102 -10.77 14.43 -12.57
N ALA A 103 -11.10 14.28 -11.29
CA ALA A 103 -10.26 13.58 -10.32
C ALA A 103 -11.10 12.85 -9.29
N LYS A 104 -10.56 11.74 -8.78
CA LYS A 104 -11.13 11.03 -7.63
C LYS A 104 -10.04 10.42 -6.76
N VAL A 105 -10.30 10.38 -5.47
CA VAL A 105 -9.54 9.60 -4.50
C VAL A 105 -10.30 8.31 -4.24
N VAL A 106 -9.62 7.18 -4.38
CA VAL A 106 -10.23 5.84 -4.29
C VAL A 106 -9.49 4.98 -3.28
N PHE A 107 -10.25 4.13 -2.60
CA PHE A 107 -9.77 2.98 -1.86
C PHE A 107 -9.92 1.72 -2.71
N LYS A 108 -8.84 0.97 -2.89
CA LYS A 108 -8.78 -0.27 -3.67
C LYS A 108 -8.41 -1.42 -2.76
N SER A 109 -9.32 -2.37 -2.59
CA SER A 109 -9.05 -3.64 -1.91
C SER A 109 -8.86 -4.77 -2.93
N GLY A 110 -8.10 -5.80 -2.57
CA GLY A 110 -8.03 -7.06 -3.31
C GLY A 110 -9.28 -7.93 -3.15
N THR A 111 -10.22 -7.56 -2.28
CA THR A 111 -11.45 -8.34 -1.98
C THR A 111 -12.72 -7.77 -2.61
N ASP A 112 -12.77 -6.47 -2.85
CA ASP A 112 -13.98 -5.73 -3.20
C ASP A 112 -13.73 -4.76 -4.37
N ASP A 113 -14.81 -4.32 -5.01
CA ASP A 113 -14.71 -3.29 -6.06
C ASP A 113 -14.15 -1.97 -5.48
N PRO A 114 -13.39 -1.18 -6.27
CA PRO A 114 -12.86 0.10 -5.81
C PRO A 114 -13.93 1.04 -5.25
N GLN A 115 -13.74 1.51 -4.02
CA GLN A 115 -14.60 2.50 -3.38
C GLN A 115 -14.10 3.91 -3.72
N VAL A 116 -15.00 4.77 -4.21
CA VAL A 116 -14.72 6.19 -4.39
C VAL A 116 -14.91 6.90 -3.05
N LEU A 117 -13.88 7.58 -2.57
CA LEU A 117 -13.91 8.34 -1.31
C LEU A 117 -14.40 9.77 -1.57
N ILE A 118 -13.84 10.43 -2.59
CA ILE A 118 -14.25 11.76 -3.03
C ILE A 118 -13.93 11.93 -4.52
N GLU A 119 -14.84 12.53 -5.28
CA GLU A 119 -14.71 12.76 -6.75
C GLU A 119 -15.18 14.16 -7.18
N SER A 120 -15.41 15.05 -6.23
CA SER A 120 -15.79 16.44 -6.44
C SER A 120 -15.05 17.33 -5.45
N SER A 121 -14.84 18.60 -5.79
CA SER A 121 -14.18 19.53 -4.88
C SER A 121 -14.85 19.59 -3.50
N GLY A 122 -14.06 19.50 -2.43
CA GLY A 122 -14.55 19.50 -1.06
C GLY A 122 -13.64 18.72 -0.10
N ASP A 123 -14.15 18.52 1.11
CA ASP A 123 -13.48 17.78 2.16
C ASP A 123 -14.15 16.41 2.37
N TYR A 124 -13.34 15.42 2.71
CA TYR A 124 -13.75 14.06 3.05
C TYR A 124 -13.05 13.60 4.32
N SER A 125 -13.77 12.88 5.18
CA SER A 125 -13.21 12.25 6.36
C SER A 125 -13.98 10.99 6.70
N GLU A 126 -13.31 9.83 6.72
CA GLU A 126 -13.90 8.54 7.09
C GLU A 126 -12.86 7.63 7.74
N THR A 127 -13.32 6.68 8.56
CA THR A 127 -12.51 5.57 9.05
C THR A 127 -12.80 4.35 8.20
N ILE A 128 -11.76 3.74 7.64
CA ILE A 128 -11.84 2.57 6.76
C ILE A 128 -11.24 1.37 7.49
N GLU A 129 -11.97 0.26 7.50
CA GLU A 129 -11.46 -1.06 7.93
C GLU A 129 -10.75 -1.72 6.75
N LEU A 130 -9.48 -2.10 6.93
CA LEU A 130 -8.65 -2.76 5.95
C LEU A 130 -8.89 -4.29 6.02
N PRO A 131 -9.46 -4.91 4.98
CA PRO A 131 -9.53 -6.37 4.92
C PRO A 131 -8.14 -7.00 4.84
N SER A 132 -8.00 -8.27 5.24
CA SER A 132 -6.75 -9.05 5.09
C SER A 132 -6.45 -9.37 3.62
N ALA A 133 -6.07 -8.35 2.87
CA ALA A 133 -5.78 -8.37 1.45
C ALA A 133 -4.82 -7.22 1.10
N SER A 134 -4.57 -7.03 -0.20
CA SER A 134 -3.93 -5.83 -0.68
C SER A 134 -4.88 -4.64 -0.55
N ASN A 135 -4.44 -3.55 0.05
CA ASN A 135 -5.26 -2.36 0.24
C ASN A 135 -4.48 -1.11 -0.12
N TYR A 136 -5.07 -0.22 -0.93
CA TYR A 136 -4.40 0.97 -1.42
C TYR A 136 -5.31 2.19 -1.50
N ILE A 137 -4.75 3.36 -1.21
CA ILE A 137 -5.35 4.67 -1.49
C ILE A 137 -4.65 5.26 -2.70
N ALA A 138 -5.43 5.67 -3.70
CA ALA A 138 -4.91 6.22 -4.94
C ALA A 138 -5.69 7.48 -5.38
N VAL A 139 -4.99 8.37 -6.07
CA VAL A 139 -5.58 9.47 -6.83
C VAL A 139 -5.65 9.05 -8.29
N GLU A 140 -6.82 9.17 -8.91
CA GLU A 140 -7.02 8.99 -10.35
C GLU A 140 -7.45 10.33 -10.97
N GLY A 141 -6.83 10.71 -12.08
CA GLY A 141 -7.16 11.94 -12.80
C GLY A 141 -7.26 11.72 -14.30
N ASP A 142 -8.10 12.53 -14.95
CA ASP A 142 -8.15 12.67 -16.40
C ASP A 142 -8.25 14.16 -16.77
N GLY A 143 -7.16 14.71 -17.31
CA GLY A 143 -6.99 16.14 -17.53
C GLY A 143 -7.02 16.96 -16.23
N PHE A 144 -6.73 16.34 -15.10
CA PHE A 144 -6.90 16.93 -13.79
C PHE A 144 -5.97 18.13 -13.58
N THR A 145 -6.57 19.29 -13.34
CA THR A 145 -5.89 20.48 -12.83
C THR A 145 -6.53 20.91 -11.52
N GLY A 146 -5.73 21.07 -10.47
CA GLY A 146 -6.23 21.32 -9.12
C GLY A 146 -5.28 20.85 -8.03
N SER A 147 -5.78 20.57 -6.84
CA SER A 147 -4.96 20.13 -5.71
C SER A 147 -5.58 19.00 -4.89
N VAL A 148 -4.71 18.22 -4.25
CA VAL A 148 -5.07 17.18 -3.27
C VAL A 148 -4.22 17.39 -2.03
N GLU A 149 -4.87 17.45 -0.87
CA GLU A 149 -4.25 17.28 0.45
C GLU A 149 -4.87 16.05 1.12
N LEU A 150 -4.04 15.08 1.51
CA LEU A 150 -4.46 13.81 2.07
C LEU A 150 -3.66 13.53 3.33
N GLU A 151 -4.34 13.22 4.43
CA GLU A 151 -3.77 12.74 5.69
C GLU A 151 -4.42 11.40 6.03
N ILE A 152 -3.59 10.39 6.33
CA ILE A 152 -4.03 9.09 6.81
C ILE A 152 -3.37 8.82 8.16
N LYS A 153 -4.19 8.46 9.15
CA LYS A 153 -3.78 8.15 10.53
C LYS A 153 -4.15 6.72 10.91
#